data_AF-A0A9W9R859-F1
#
_entry.id   AF-A0A9W9R859-F1
#
_cell.length_a   1.000
_cell.length_b   1.000
_cell.length_c   1.000
_cell.angle_alpha   90.00
_cell.angle_beta   90.00
_cell.angle_gamma   90.00
#
_symmetry.space_group_name_H-M   'P 1'
#
loop_
_entity.id
_entity.type
_entity.pdbx_description
1 polymer ?
#
loop_
_entity_poly.entity_id
_entity_poly.type
_entity_poly.pdbx_seq_one_letter_code
_entity_poly.pdbx_strand_id
1 'polypeptide(L)'
;FPSIKWNRIQHALAKGLSLQLHVSLNIPDTDVQSDDVEQRDIPTLIRFFKEGNRPDLYQPNAFIYAWGSFLTTSSDEEGFHILLHANSVDRHPGNKDDTDSYFMQCPEAAQPIVTLLAVVLERGGQLNSGSTLLQYRLQSTTYNSSSRSHHTFPITAYFKNGQRWANFPQLSANIHIFLTWGGGLRHH
;
A
#
# COMPACT_ATOMS: atom_id res chain seq x y z
N PHE A 1 1.20 -13.49 -4.79
CA PHE A 1 1.61 -12.31 -5.58
C PHE A 1 1.03 -11.08 -4.92
N PRO A 2 1.82 -10.03 -4.60
CA PRO A 2 1.28 -8.81 -4.01
C PRO A 2 0.34 -8.11 -5.00
N SER A 3 -0.83 -7.68 -4.52
CA SER A 3 -1.92 -7.14 -5.35
C SER A 3 -2.48 -5.86 -4.75
N ILE A 4 -2.11 -4.71 -5.30
CA ILE A 4 -2.64 -3.41 -4.86
C ILE A 4 -3.98 -3.16 -5.54
N LYS A 5 -5.06 -3.52 -4.86
CA LYS A 5 -6.41 -3.27 -5.36
C LYS A 5 -6.82 -1.83 -5.05
N TRP A 6 -7.19 -1.09 -6.09
CA TRP A 6 -7.83 0.23 -6.11
C TRP A 6 -6.98 1.45 -5.88
N ASN A 7 -7.27 2.43 -6.75
CA ASN A 7 -6.58 3.69 -6.83
C ASN A 7 -7.37 4.60 -7.79
N ARG A 8 -7.71 5.82 -7.37
CA ARG A 8 -8.36 6.82 -8.22
C ARG A 8 -7.28 7.48 -9.08
N ILE A 9 -7.39 7.37 -10.41
CA ILE A 9 -6.45 8.05 -11.31
C ILE A 9 -6.61 9.57 -11.12
N GLN A 10 -5.57 10.21 -10.60
CA GLN A 10 -5.47 11.66 -10.50
C GLN A 10 -4.99 12.23 -11.84
N HIS A 11 -3.93 11.62 -12.39
CA HIS A 11 -3.34 12.01 -13.67
C HIS A 11 -2.63 10.82 -14.34
N ALA A 12 -2.54 10.84 -15.68
CA ALA A 12 -1.84 9.84 -16.48
C ALA A 12 -0.78 10.50 -17.38
N LEU A 13 0.47 10.03 -17.29
CA LEU A 13 1.57 10.46 -18.15
C LEU A 13 1.98 9.31 -19.08
N ALA A 14 2.22 9.62 -20.35
CA ALA A 14 2.65 8.65 -21.36
C ALA A 14 4.05 8.98 -21.89
N LYS A 15 4.95 7.99 -21.91
CA LYS A 15 6.24 8.05 -22.59
C LYS A 15 6.47 6.76 -23.38
N GLY A 16 6.17 6.80 -24.68
CA GLY A 16 6.15 5.59 -25.51
C GLY A 16 5.02 4.64 -25.10
N LEU A 17 5.33 3.34 -24.94
CA LEU A 17 4.37 2.33 -24.47
C LEU A 17 4.26 2.27 -22.93
N SER A 18 5.09 3.01 -22.19
CA SER A 18 5.02 3.05 -20.73
C SER A 18 4.06 4.16 -20.29
N LEU A 19 3.13 3.78 -19.42
CA LEU A 19 2.19 4.69 -18.76
C LEU A 19 2.50 4.75 -17.26
N GLN A 20 2.32 5.94 -16.69
CA GLN A 20 2.37 6.18 -15.26
C GLN A 20 1.05 6.79 -14.79
N LEU A 21 0.44 6.19 -13.77
CA LEU A 21 -0.75 6.71 -13.10
C LEU A 21 -0.38 7.20 -11.70
N HIS A 22 -0.82 8.42 -11.39
CA HIS A 22 -0.71 8.99 -10.05
C HIS A 22 -2.00 8.73 -9.29
N VAL A 23 -1.88 8.09 -8.14
CA VAL A 23 -3.00 7.56 -7.38
C VAL A 23 -2.71 7.66 -5.88
N SER A 24 -3.73 7.74 -5.04
CA SER A 24 -3.58 7.71 -3.59
C SER A 24 -4.14 6.41 -3.02
N LEU A 25 -3.35 5.73 -2.20
CA LEU A 25 -3.86 4.65 -1.35
C LEU A 25 -4.55 5.30 -0.16
N ASN A 26 -5.88 5.32 -0.20
CA ASN A 26 -6.71 5.88 0.85
C ASN A 26 -6.80 4.90 2.03
N ILE A 27 -6.77 5.45 3.25
CA ILE A 27 -7.03 4.71 4.48
C ILE A 27 -8.51 4.90 4.83
N PRO A 28 -9.31 3.85 5.03
CA PRO A 28 -10.69 4.03 5.44
C PRO A 28 -10.79 4.70 6.83
N ASP A 29 -11.54 5.79 6.93
CA ASP A 29 -11.76 6.56 8.16
C ASP A 29 -12.52 5.79 9.26
N THR A 30 -13.21 4.69 8.88
CA THR A 30 -14.23 4.05 9.72
C THR A 30 -13.68 3.06 10.74
N ASP A 31 -12.39 2.75 10.73
CA ASP A 31 -11.82 1.91 11.78
C ASP A 31 -11.50 2.81 12.97
N VAL A 32 -12.03 2.49 14.16
CA VAL A 32 -11.73 3.24 15.39
C VAL A 32 -10.24 3.05 15.66
N GLN A 33 -9.40 4.05 15.44
CA GLN A 33 -7.94 3.92 15.46
C GLN A 33 -7.32 4.65 16.65
N SER A 34 -6.09 4.27 17.04
CA SER A 34 -5.35 4.88 18.16
C SER A 34 -4.92 6.30 17.79
N ASP A 35 -4.99 7.24 18.74
CA ASP A 35 -4.47 8.61 18.58
C ASP A 35 -2.95 8.64 18.35
N ASP A 36 -2.25 7.53 18.62
CA ASP A 36 -0.79 7.40 18.48
C ASP A 36 -0.30 7.37 17.03
N VAL A 37 -1.21 7.37 16.03
CA VAL A 37 -0.81 7.22 14.63
C VAL A 37 -1.59 8.15 13.72
N GLU A 38 -0.89 9.11 13.11
CA GLU A 38 -1.43 9.98 12.09
C GLU A 38 -1.81 9.21 10.82
N GLN A 39 -3.00 9.48 10.29
CA GLN A 39 -3.45 8.94 9.02
C GLN A 39 -3.23 9.98 7.92
N ARG A 40 -2.51 9.58 6.87
CA ARG A 40 -2.34 10.39 5.66
C ARG A 40 -2.45 9.48 4.44
N ASP A 41 -2.99 10.03 3.37
CA ASP A 41 -2.94 9.38 2.07
C ASP A 41 -1.50 9.08 1.69
N ILE A 42 -1.26 7.91 1.10
CA ILE A 42 0.06 7.59 0.58
C ILE A 42 0.06 7.78 -0.92
N PRO A 43 0.88 8.72 -1.42
CA PRO A 43 1.12 8.85 -2.84
C PRO A 43 1.63 7.53 -3.39
N THR A 44 0.96 7.04 -4.43
CA THR A 44 1.32 5.80 -5.11
C THR A 44 1.42 6.05 -6.60
N LEU A 45 2.49 5.57 -7.19
CA LEU A 45 2.76 5.64 -8.62
C LEU A 45 2.59 4.23 -9.19
N ILE A 46 1.69 4.07 -10.14
CA ILE A 46 1.54 2.82 -10.88
C ILE A 46 2.20 2.98 -12.24
N ARG A 47 3.25 2.20 -12.48
CA ARG A 47 3.90 2.07 -13.79
C ARG A 47 3.53 0.74 -14.41
N PHE A 48 3.14 0.77 -15.68
CA PHE A 48 2.82 -0.42 -16.45
C PHE A 48 3.06 -0.17 -17.94
N PHE A 49 3.08 -1.25 -18.71
CA PHE A 49 3.13 -1.19 -20.16
C PHE A 49 1.70 -1.21 -20.72
N LYS A 50 1.40 -0.23 -21.57
CA LYS A 50 0.10 -0.14 -22.25
C LYS A 50 -0.01 -1.23 -23.30
N GLU A 51 -0.94 -2.14 -23.10
CA GLU A 51 -1.26 -3.16 -24.09
C GLU A 51 -2.45 -2.70 -24.95
N GLY A 52 -2.18 -2.41 -26.22
CA GLY A 52 -3.18 -1.95 -27.18
C GLY A 52 -3.69 -0.52 -26.94
N ASN A 53 -4.75 -0.13 -27.66
CA ASN A 53 -5.32 1.22 -27.60
C ASN A 53 -6.66 1.18 -26.83
N ARG A 54 -6.61 1.29 -25.50
CA ARG A 54 -7.80 1.35 -24.62
C ARG A 54 -7.91 2.72 -23.91
N PRO A 55 -8.30 3.80 -24.61
CA PRO A 55 -8.34 5.14 -24.03
C PRO A 55 -9.31 5.28 -22.83
N ASP A 56 -10.39 4.50 -22.83
CA ASP A 56 -11.42 4.54 -21.78
C ASP A 56 -10.93 4.00 -20.42
N LEU A 57 -9.82 3.25 -20.42
CA LEU A 57 -9.26 2.65 -19.20
C LEU A 57 -8.62 3.70 -18.29
N TYR A 58 -8.07 4.78 -18.87
CA TYR A 58 -7.15 5.70 -18.20
C TYR A 58 -7.74 7.09 -17.96
N GLN A 59 -9.07 7.21 -17.93
CA GLN A 59 -9.72 8.48 -17.63
C GLN A 59 -9.55 8.85 -16.14
N PRO A 60 -9.46 10.15 -15.80
CA PRO A 60 -9.53 10.60 -14.42
C PRO A 60 -10.77 10.05 -13.72
N ASN A 61 -10.65 9.74 -12.43
CA ASN A 61 -11.73 9.18 -11.60
C ASN A 61 -12.20 7.77 -11.99
N ALA A 62 -11.51 7.11 -12.92
CA ALA A 62 -11.70 5.69 -13.15
C ALA A 62 -11.21 4.88 -11.95
N PHE A 63 -12.06 3.94 -11.51
CA PHE A 63 -11.66 2.82 -10.68
C PHE A 63 -10.85 1.81 -11.51
N ILE A 64 -9.68 1.44 -11.01
CA ILE A 64 -8.81 0.42 -11.60
C ILE A 64 -8.36 -0.66 -10.60
N TYR A 65 -8.16 -1.87 -11.11
CA TYR A 65 -7.36 -2.91 -10.45
C TYR A 65 -5.93 -2.85 -10.99
N ALA A 66 -4.94 -2.92 -10.10
CA ALA A 66 -3.55 -3.11 -10.49
C ALA A 66 -2.91 -4.19 -9.62
N TRP A 67 -1.92 -4.91 -10.15
CA TRP A 67 -1.14 -5.83 -9.34
C TRP A 67 0.24 -6.01 -9.93
N GLY A 68 1.21 -6.26 -9.05
CA GLY A 68 2.61 -6.34 -9.45
C GLY A 68 3.54 -6.20 -8.28
N SER A 69 4.83 -6.07 -8.57
CA SER A 69 5.83 -5.80 -7.55
C SER A 69 5.83 -4.33 -7.20
N PHE A 70 6.10 -4.02 -5.93
CA PHE A 70 6.23 -2.64 -5.48
C PHE A 70 7.58 -2.42 -4.79
N LEU A 71 7.94 -1.15 -4.71
CA LEU A 71 9.03 -0.64 -3.89
C LEU A 71 8.61 0.71 -3.32
N THR A 72 9.33 1.19 -2.32
CA THR A 72 9.12 2.54 -1.78
C THR A 72 10.18 3.47 -2.33
N THR A 73 9.86 4.74 -2.55
CA THR A 73 10.88 5.75 -2.78
C THR A 73 10.59 6.96 -1.90
N SER A 74 11.64 7.69 -1.58
CA SER A 74 11.55 8.96 -0.87
C SER A 74 12.61 9.88 -1.47
N SER A 75 12.21 11.09 -1.84
CA SER A 75 13.11 12.16 -2.27
C SER A 75 12.70 13.47 -1.61
N ASP A 76 13.63 14.41 -1.52
CA ASP A 76 13.36 15.73 -0.92
C ASP A 76 12.32 16.53 -1.71
N GLU A 77 12.18 16.26 -3.02
CA GLU A 77 11.27 16.99 -3.91
C GLU A 77 9.87 16.34 -4.03
N GLU A 78 9.80 15.01 -4.16
CA GLU A 78 8.55 14.28 -4.40
C GLU A 78 7.96 13.64 -3.14
N GLY A 79 8.71 13.67 -2.03
CA GLY A 79 8.33 13.01 -0.78
C GLY A 79 8.30 11.49 -0.89
N PHE A 80 7.73 10.85 0.15
CA PHE A 80 7.56 9.39 0.17
C PHE A 80 6.43 8.96 -0.76
N HIS A 81 6.71 7.97 -1.61
CA HIS A 81 5.68 7.31 -2.40
C HIS A 81 5.95 5.82 -2.58
N ILE A 82 4.87 5.07 -2.84
CA ILE A 82 4.96 3.67 -3.25
C ILE A 82 4.99 3.62 -4.76
N LEU A 83 5.98 2.93 -5.33
CA LEU A 83 6.06 2.66 -6.76
C LEU A 83 5.61 1.22 -7.03
N LEU A 84 4.47 1.05 -7.68
CA LEU A 84 3.97 -0.23 -8.18
C LEU A 84 4.40 -0.43 -9.64
N HIS A 85 5.22 -1.43 -9.89
CA HIS A 85 5.45 -1.97 -11.23
C HIS A 85 4.35 -3.00 -11.51
N ALA A 86 3.25 -2.55 -12.09
CA ALA A 86 2.09 -3.37 -12.36
C ALA A 86 2.32 -4.26 -13.58
N ASN A 87 2.02 -5.56 -13.40
CA ASN A 87 2.00 -6.56 -14.46
C ASN A 87 0.79 -6.35 -15.39
N SER A 88 -0.32 -5.88 -14.82
CA SER A 88 -1.53 -5.51 -15.56
C SER A 88 -2.29 -4.44 -14.79
N VAL A 89 -3.09 -3.68 -15.53
CA VAL A 89 -4.06 -2.72 -15.01
C VAL A 89 -5.39 -2.96 -15.74
N ASP A 90 -6.45 -3.17 -14.97
CA ASP A 90 -7.80 -3.42 -15.48
C ASP A 90 -8.80 -2.39 -14.95
N ARG A 91 -9.84 -2.09 -15.73
CA ARG A 91 -10.92 -1.18 -15.32
C ARG A 91 -11.91 -1.90 -14.41
N HIS A 92 -12.34 -1.25 -13.34
CA HIS A 92 -13.54 -1.69 -12.63
C HIS A 92 -14.80 -1.30 -13.39
N PRO A 93 -15.86 -2.13 -13.34
CA PRO A 93 -17.21 -1.71 -13.73
C PRO A 93 -17.84 -0.63 -12.81
N GLY A 94 -17.11 -0.06 -11.85
CA GLY A 94 -17.63 0.92 -10.89
C GLY A 94 -18.05 2.22 -11.58
N ASN A 95 -19.21 2.74 -11.18
CA ASN A 95 -19.72 4.01 -11.67
C ASN A 95 -18.90 5.16 -11.06
N LYS A 96 -18.15 5.89 -11.90
CA LYS A 96 -17.33 7.03 -11.46
C LYS A 96 -18.18 8.21 -10.96
N ASP A 97 -19.44 8.27 -11.39
CA ASP A 97 -20.37 9.35 -11.05
C ASP A 97 -21.20 9.04 -9.79
N ASP A 98 -21.10 7.81 -9.26
CA ASP A 98 -21.76 7.36 -8.02
C ASP A 98 -20.80 6.49 -7.20
N THR A 99 -19.82 7.16 -6.59
CA THR A 99 -18.82 6.50 -5.76
C THR A 99 -19.40 5.95 -4.46
N ASP A 100 -20.45 6.58 -3.93
CA ASP A 100 -21.03 6.25 -2.63
C ASP A 100 -21.75 4.90 -2.68
N SER A 101 -22.56 4.66 -3.72
CA SER A 101 -23.17 3.33 -3.93
C SER A 101 -22.11 2.23 -4.09
N TYR A 102 -20.99 2.55 -4.73
CA TYR A 102 -19.91 1.60 -4.90
C TYR A 102 -19.25 1.22 -3.56
N PHE A 103 -18.93 2.21 -2.71
CA PHE A 103 -18.36 1.95 -1.39
C PHE A 103 -19.32 1.19 -0.48
N MET A 104 -20.63 1.45 -0.56
CA MET A 104 -21.63 0.70 0.19
C MET A 104 -21.75 -0.76 -0.25
N GLN A 105 -21.67 -1.03 -1.56
CA GLN A 105 -21.86 -2.38 -2.10
C GLN A 105 -20.59 -3.23 -2.08
N CYS A 106 -19.42 -2.60 -2.06
CA CYS A 106 -18.12 -3.27 -2.17
C CYS A 106 -17.09 -2.74 -1.16
N PRO A 107 -17.42 -2.71 0.16
CA PRO A 107 -16.55 -2.09 1.17
C PRO A 107 -15.18 -2.76 1.28
N GLU A 108 -15.12 -4.08 1.11
CA GLU A 108 -13.86 -4.85 1.10
C GLU A 108 -13.13 -4.78 -0.23
N ALA A 109 -13.83 -4.46 -1.33
CA ALA A 109 -13.15 -4.31 -2.61
C ALA A 109 -12.17 -3.16 -2.51
N ALA A 110 -12.54 -2.03 -1.90
CA ALA A 110 -11.79 -0.77 -1.87
C ALA A 110 -10.46 -0.75 -1.09
N GLN A 111 -10.05 -1.87 -0.46
CA GLN A 111 -8.84 -1.88 0.36
C GLN A 111 -7.61 -2.39 -0.42
N PRO A 112 -6.53 -1.60 -0.51
CA PRO A 112 -5.31 -2.07 -1.11
C PRO A 112 -4.65 -3.13 -0.24
N ILE A 113 -4.06 -4.13 -0.88
CA ILE A 113 -3.36 -5.22 -0.21
C ILE A 113 -1.89 -5.20 -0.61
N VAL A 114 -1.00 -5.20 0.37
CA VAL A 114 0.43 -5.47 0.17
C VAL A 114 0.81 -6.66 1.00
N THR A 115 1.55 -7.55 0.34
CA THR A 115 2.21 -8.68 0.97
C THR A 115 3.70 -8.55 0.75
N LEU A 116 4.48 -8.71 1.82
CA LEU A 116 5.93 -8.64 1.76
C LEU A 116 6.56 -9.62 2.76
N LEU A 117 7.80 -10.00 2.46
CA LEU A 117 8.69 -10.67 3.40
C LEU A 117 9.53 -9.58 4.06
N ALA A 118 9.60 -9.58 5.39
CA ALA A 118 10.41 -8.65 6.14
C ALA A 118 11.20 -9.34 7.24
N VAL A 119 12.30 -8.71 7.63
CA VAL A 119 13.12 -9.08 8.78
C VAL A 119 12.80 -8.16 9.94
N VAL A 120 12.60 -8.72 11.12
CA VAL A 120 12.40 -7.95 12.35
C VAL A 120 13.73 -7.34 12.78
N LEU A 121 13.78 -6.01 12.91
CA LEU A 121 14.97 -5.30 13.39
C LEU A 121 14.89 -5.07 14.90
N GLU A 122 13.83 -4.40 15.34
CA GLU A 122 13.63 -4.05 16.74
C GLU A 122 12.15 -4.02 17.12
N ARG A 123 11.91 -4.12 18.43
CA ARG A 123 10.59 -4.04 19.04
C ARG A 123 10.52 -2.80 19.91
N GLY A 124 9.41 -2.08 19.82
CA GLY A 124 9.06 -0.98 20.71
C GLY A 124 7.66 -1.12 21.28
N GLY A 125 7.37 -0.37 22.33
CA GLY A 125 6.07 -0.37 22.99
C GLY A 125 5.73 -1.66 23.72
N GLN A 126 4.49 -1.75 24.22
CA GLN A 126 3.99 -2.92 24.93
C GLN A 126 2.56 -3.21 24.52
N LEU A 127 2.23 -4.50 24.42
CA LEU A 127 0.88 -4.94 24.09
C LEU A 127 0.03 -5.00 25.36
N ASN A 128 -1.19 -4.46 25.31
CA ASN A 128 -2.23 -4.57 26.35
C ASN A 128 -1.87 -4.00 27.74
N SER A 129 -0.65 -3.50 27.94
CA SER A 129 -0.16 -2.88 29.18
C SER A 129 0.65 -1.60 28.96
N GLY A 130 0.88 -1.20 27.71
CA GLY A 130 1.70 -0.05 27.34
C GLY A 130 0.89 1.23 27.16
N SER A 131 1.54 2.37 27.46
CA SER A 131 1.05 3.71 27.08
C SER A 131 1.19 4.00 25.58
N THR A 132 1.86 3.13 24.84
CA THR A 132 2.05 3.22 23.39
C THR A 132 1.72 1.88 22.74
N LEU A 133 1.33 1.92 21.46
CA LEU A 133 1.12 0.70 20.67
C LEU A 133 2.35 -0.21 20.67
N LEU A 134 2.12 -1.52 20.61
CA LEU A 134 3.17 -2.47 20.25
C LEU A 134 3.59 -2.17 18.81
N GLN A 135 4.88 -1.93 18.61
CA GLN A 135 5.44 -1.66 17.29
C GLN A 135 6.65 -2.55 17.01
N TYR A 136 6.79 -2.94 15.75
CA TYR A 136 7.99 -3.58 15.24
C TYR A 136 8.56 -2.76 14.11
N ARG A 137 9.84 -2.43 14.20
CA ARG A 137 10.58 -1.96 13.03
C ARG A 137 11.11 -3.15 12.28
N LEU A 138 10.86 -3.12 11.00
CA LEU A 138 11.11 -4.19 10.08
C LEU A 138 11.85 -3.63 8.87
N GLN A 139 12.48 -4.52 8.12
CA GLN A 139 13.12 -4.20 6.89
C GLN A 139 12.71 -5.19 5.82
N SER A 140 12.33 -4.69 4.65
CA SER A 140 12.06 -5.52 3.48
C SER A 140 13.05 -5.18 2.37
N THR A 141 13.40 -6.19 1.59
CA THR A 141 14.27 -6.05 0.44
C THR A 141 13.57 -6.63 -0.77
N THR A 142 13.40 -5.81 -1.81
CA THR A 142 12.83 -6.22 -3.09
C THR A 142 13.89 -6.08 -4.18
N TYR A 143 13.69 -6.78 -5.30
CA TYR A 143 14.54 -6.60 -6.47
C TYR A 143 13.93 -5.55 -7.39
N ASN A 144 14.67 -4.46 -7.63
CA ASN A 144 14.30 -3.44 -8.60
C ASN A 144 14.82 -3.85 -9.98
N SER A 145 13.91 -4.29 -10.84
CA SER A 145 14.24 -4.69 -12.21
C SER A 145 14.71 -3.55 -13.09
N SER A 146 14.29 -2.31 -12.82
CA SER A 146 14.68 -1.12 -13.60
C SER A 146 16.14 -0.75 -13.39
N SER A 147 16.62 -0.81 -12.14
CA SER A 147 18.04 -0.56 -11.79
C SER A 147 18.89 -1.83 -11.72
N ARG A 148 18.27 -3.01 -11.86
CA ARG A 148 18.90 -4.33 -11.68
C ARG A 148 19.60 -4.50 -10.34
N SER A 149 19.04 -3.92 -9.27
CA SER A 149 19.63 -3.90 -7.94
C SER A 149 18.62 -4.30 -6.87
N HIS A 150 19.10 -4.65 -5.68
CA HIS A 150 18.24 -4.76 -4.52
C HIS A 150 17.87 -3.37 -3.98
N HIS A 151 16.63 -3.25 -3.53
CA HIS A 151 16.12 -2.04 -2.88
C HIS A 151 15.59 -2.45 -1.51
N THR A 152 16.16 -1.85 -0.47
CA THR A 152 15.84 -2.15 0.92
C THR A 152 15.19 -0.95 1.56
N PHE A 153 14.06 -1.16 2.23
CA PHE A 153 13.28 -0.09 2.84
C PHE A 153 12.76 -0.48 4.22
N PRO A 154 12.63 0.51 5.13
CA PRO A 154 12.09 0.30 6.45
C PRO A 154 10.56 0.16 6.40
N ILE A 155 10.02 -0.62 7.32
CA ILE A 155 8.58 -0.76 7.57
C ILE A 155 8.39 -0.69 9.07
N THR A 156 7.35 0.01 9.51
CA THR A 156 6.94 -0.05 10.91
C THR A 156 5.55 -0.63 11.01
N ALA A 157 5.43 -1.74 11.74
CA ALA A 157 4.17 -2.44 11.94
C ALA A 157 3.63 -2.13 13.33
N TYR A 158 2.43 -1.55 13.38
CA TYR A 158 1.73 -1.20 14.62
C TYR A 158 0.63 -2.21 14.92
N PHE A 159 0.57 -2.63 16.17
CA PHE A 159 -0.44 -3.55 16.66
C PHE A 159 -1.29 -2.81 17.68
N LYS A 160 -2.54 -2.53 17.30
CA LYS A 160 -3.51 -1.87 18.18
C LYS A 160 -3.72 -2.72 19.44
N ASN A 161 -3.70 -2.09 20.61
CA ASN A 161 -4.04 -2.78 21.86
C ASN A 161 -5.45 -3.40 21.79
N GLY A 162 -5.60 -4.62 22.30
CA GLY A 162 -6.87 -5.33 22.28
C GLY A 162 -6.73 -6.85 22.28
N GLN A 163 -7.86 -7.52 22.51
CA GLN A 163 -7.92 -8.98 22.64
C GLN A 163 -7.51 -9.74 21.38
N ARG A 164 -7.60 -9.09 20.21
CA ARG A 164 -7.16 -9.66 18.91
C ARG A 164 -5.73 -10.16 18.95
N TRP A 165 -4.86 -9.53 19.74
CA TRP A 165 -3.44 -9.84 19.81
C TRP A 165 -3.03 -10.44 21.16
N ALA A 166 -3.95 -10.77 22.06
CA ALA A 166 -3.63 -11.21 23.42
C ALA A 166 -2.61 -12.36 23.50
N ASN A 167 -2.58 -13.23 22.47
CA ASN A 167 -1.66 -14.36 22.36
C ASN A 167 -0.63 -14.18 21.22
N PHE A 168 -0.41 -12.97 20.73
CA PHE A 168 0.55 -12.72 19.67
C PHE A 168 1.97 -12.99 20.19
N PRO A 169 2.74 -13.89 19.55
CA PRO A 169 4.06 -14.24 20.03
C PRO A 169 4.99 -13.04 19.95
N GLN A 170 5.88 -12.91 20.92
CA GLN A 170 6.94 -11.93 20.83
C GLN A 170 7.92 -12.35 19.72
N LEU A 171 8.03 -11.51 18.70
CA LEU A 171 9.01 -11.71 17.64
C LEU A 171 10.39 -11.21 18.09
N SER A 172 11.41 -12.06 17.93
CA SER A 172 12.82 -11.70 18.14
C SER A 172 13.41 -11.00 16.91
N ALA A 173 14.48 -10.23 17.13
CA ALA A 173 15.25 -9.65 16.04
C ALA A 173 15.80 -10.74 15.09
N ASN A 174 15.98 -10.38 13.82
CA ASN A 174 16.47 -11.22 12.72
C ASN A 174 15.54 -12.36 12.29
N ILE A 175 14.33 -12.46 12.84
CA ILE A 175 13.31 -13.38 12.33
C ILE A 175 12.72 -12.82 11.04
N HIS A 176 12.55 -13.70 10.06
CA HIS A 176 11.85 -13.40 8.81
C HIS A 176 10.35 -13.68 8.99
N ILE A 177 9.52 -12.70 8.64
CA ILE A 177 8.07 -12.78 8.74
C ILE A 177 7.42 -12.42 7.42
N PHE A 178 6.35 -13.14 7.09
CA PHE A 178 5.42 -12.71 6.05
C PHE A 178 4.40 -11.76 6.64
N LEU A 179 4.31 -10.57 6.06
CA LEU A 179 3.31 -9.58 6.39
C LEU A 179 2.35 -9.45 5.22
N THR A 180 1.06 -9.65 5.49
CA THR A 180 -0.01 -9.23 4.60
C THR A 180 -0.81 -8.19 5.34
N TRP A 181 -1.01 -7.07 4.70
CA TRP A 181 -1.84 -5.99 5.21
C TRP A 181 -2.85 -5.63 4.14
N GLY A 182 -4.10 -5.46 4.56
CA GLY A 182 -5.18 -4.84 3.82
C GLY A 182 -5.63 -3.65 4.66
N GLY A 183 -5.46 -2.42 4.14
CA GLY A 183 -5.55 -1.19 4.93
C GLY A 183 -4.59 -0.14 4.40
N GLY A 184 -4.21 0.90 5.14
CA GLY A 184 -3.23 1.93 4.73
C GLY A 184 -1.79 1.68 5.23
N LEU A 185 -0.76 1.94 4.43
CA LEU A 185 0.65 1.92 4.82
C LEU A 185 0.89 3.23 5.61
N ARG A 186 1.84 3.29 6.52
CA ARG A 186 2.02 4.49 7.37
C ARG A 186 3.49 4.87 7.42
N HIS A 187 3.79 6.16 7.24
CA HIS A 187 5.14 6.72 7.34
C HIS A 187 5.23 7.56 8.63
N HIS A 188 6.37 7.51 9.31
CA HIS A 188 6.76 8.38 10.41
C HIS A 188 7.80 9.39 9.94
#